data_AF-A0A3D0LAI6-F1
#
_entry.id   AF-A0A3D0LAI6-F1
#
_cell.length_a   1.000
_cell.length_b   1.000
_cell.length_c   1.000
_cell.angle_alpha   90.00
_cell.angle_beta   90.00
_cell.angle_gamma   90.00
#
_symmetry.space_group_name_H-M   'P 1'
#
loop_
_entity.id
_entity.type
_entity.pdbx_description
1 polymer ?
#
loop_
_entity_poly.entity_id
_entity_poly.type
_entity_poly.pdbx_seq_one_letter_code
_entity_poly.pdbx_strand_id
1 'polypeptide(L)'
;DMMPGLAGQIDESQIDKAGLKHQEAIIQSMTMKERMNHLIIGPARRKRIAKGSGTSVQEVNRLIKQFEKTKLTMKKLSRNRGAQAKMMQQMMGGAGGMGGLGGMDMSQLAGKLPKGMKLPKGFHF
;
A
#
# COMPACT_ATOMS: atom_id res chain seq x y z
N ASP A 1 -3.42 0.80 -16.02
CA ASP A 1 -2.27 1.54 -15.49
C ASP A 1 -1.82 0.97 -14.15
N MET A 2 -0.71 0.24 -14.16
CA MET A 2 -0.12 -0.44 -13.01
C MET A 2 1.05 0.36 -12.44
N MET A 3 1.15 0.40 -11.11
CA MET A 3 2.17 1.12 -10.35
C MET A 3 3.61 0.66 -10.71
N PRO A 4 4.54 1.57 -11.04
CA PRO A 4 5.94 1.24 -11.27
C PRO A 4 6.65 0.90 -9.95
N GLY A 5 7.37 -0.23 -9.91
CA GLY A 5 8.20 -0.64 -8.76
C GLY A 5 8.04 -2.11 -8.30
N LEU A 6 7.01 -2.81 -8.79
CA LEU A 6 6.74 -4.23 -8.49
C LEU A 6 6.88 -5.16 -9.72
N ALA A 7 7.20 -4.60 -10.88
CA ALA A 7 7.08 -5.23 -12.20
C ALA A 7 8.02 -6.42 -12.49
N GLY A 8 8.75 -6.94 -11.51
CA GLY A 8 9.72 -8.04 -11.71
C GLY A 8 9.66 -9.18 -10.70
N GLN A 9 8.77 -9.14 -9.69
CA GLN A 9 8.69 -10.18 -8.65
C GLN A 9 7.33 -10.89 -8.57
N ILE A 10 6.37 -10.49 -9.39
CA ILE A 10 5.07 -11.15 -9.49
C ILE A 10 5.01 -11.78 -10.87
N ASP A 11 5.31 -13.07 -10.92
CA ASP A 11 5.14 -13.86 -12.13
C ASP A 11 3.63 -14.02 -12.37
N GLU A 12 3.10 -13.32 -13.37
CA GLU A 12 1.67 -13.33 -13.71
C GLU A 12 1.16 -14.74 -14.05
N SER A 13 2.07 -15.65 -14.44
CA SER A 13 1.76 -17.06 -14.68
C SER A 13 1.50 -17.87 -13.40
N GLN A 14 1.99 -17.39 -12.25
CA GLN A 14 1.76 -17.99 -10.93
C GLN A 14 0.47 -17.47 -10.26
N ILE A 15 -0.20 -16.50 -10.90
CA ILE A 15 -1.47 -15.97 -10.40
C ILE A 15 -2.58 -16.94 -10.77
N ASP A 16 -3.04 -17.72 -9.80
CA ASP A 16 -4.24 -18.55 -9.92
C ASP A 16 -5.49 -17.66 -10.10
N LYS A 17 -5.82 -17.39 -11.37
CA LYS A 17 -6.98 -16.56 -11.76
C LYS A 17 -8.30 -17.18 -11.31
N ALA A 18 -8.41 -18.51 -11.21
CA ALA A 18 -9.63 -19.18 -10.75
C ALA A 18 -9.80 -18.99 -9.24
N GLY A 19 -8.73 -19.18 -8.46
CA GLY A 19 -8.71 -18.89 -7.04
C GLY A 19 -9.09 -17.44 -6.72
N LEU A 20 -8.63 -16.48 -7.52
CA LEU A 20 -9.00 -15.07 -7.36
C LEU A 20 -10.50 -14.80 -7.58
N LYS A 21 -11.12 -15.44 -8.58
CA LYS A 21 -12.57 -15.29 -8.83
C LYS A 21 -13.42 -15.76 -7.65
N HIS A 22 -13.06 -16.88 -7.04
CA HIS A 22 -13.76 -17.38 -5.85
C HIS A 22 -13.60 -16.44 -4.65
N GLN A 23 -12.39 -15.91 -4.43
CA GLN A 23 -12.16 -14.93 -3.38
C GLN A 23 -12.96 -13.64 -3.60
N GLU A 24 -13.01 -13.15 -4.84
CA GLU A 24 -13.81 -12.00 -5.22
C GLU A 24 -15.30 -12.24 -4.93
N ALA A 25 -15.85 -13.37 -5.37
CA ALA A 25 -17.25 -13.74 -5.12
C ALA A 25 -17.58 -13.81 -3.62
N ILE A 26 -16.66 -14.34 -2.80
CA ILE A 26 -16.80 -14.37 -1.33
C ILE A 26 -16.88 -12.95 -0.78
N ILE A 27 -15.98 -12.05 -1.19
CA ILE A 27 -15.94 -10.66 -0.71
C ILE A 27 -17.19 -9.90 -1.16
N GLN A 28 -17.62 -10.09 -2.41
CA GLN A 28 -18.84 -9.48 -2.95
C GLN A 28 -20.09 -9.90 -2.16
N SER A 29 -20.12 -11.13 -1.63
CA SER A 29 -21.20 -11.66 -0.77
C SER A 29 -21.21 -11.14 0.68
N MET A 30 -20.20 -10.36 1.08
CA MET A 30 -20.15 -9.69 2.39
C MET A 30 -20.87 -8.35 2.36
N THR A 31 -21.52 -8.01 3.47
CA THR A 31 -22.04 -6.66 3.73
C THR A 31 -20.90 -5.68 4.05
N MET A 32 -21.16 -4.37 3.91
CA MET A 32 -20.15 -3.34 4.23
C MET A 32 -19.61 -3.45 5.66
N LYS A 33 -20.48 -3.71 6.64
CA LYS A 33 -20.09 -3.88 8.04
C LYS A 33 -19.10 -5.04 8.23
N GLU A 34 -19.29 -6.13 7.48
CA GLU A 34 -18.43 -7.32 7.55
C GLU A 34 -17.08 -7.09 6.85
N ARG A 35 -17.08 -6.36 5.72
CA ARG A 35 -15.82 -5.97 5.04
C ARG A 35 -14.97 -5.03 5.90
N MET A 36 -15.62 -4.09 6.58
CA MET A 36 -14.94 -3.17 7.52
C MET A 36 -14.43 -3.88 8.77
N ASN A 37 -15.16 -4.90 9.24
CA ASN A 37 -14.81 -5.62 10.46
C ASN A 37 -15.00 -7.14 10.31
N HIS A 38 -13.90 -7.85 10.04
CA HIS A 38 -13.92 -9.32 9.94
C HIS A 38 -14.32 -10.02 11.25
N LEU A 39 -14.19 -9.38 12.42
CA LEU A 39 -14.47 -9.98 13.73
C LEU A 39 -15.96 -10.27 13.95
N ILE A 40 -16.85 -9.55 13.25
CA ILE A 40 -18.28 -9.80 13.36
C ILE A 40 -18.73 -11.02 12.54
N ILE A 41 -17.84 -11.60 11.72
CA ILE A 41 -18.15 -12.73 10.81
C ILE A 41 -18.14 -14.06 11.61
N GLY A 42 -19.22 -14.29 12.35
CA GLY A 42 -19.49 -15.56 13.04
C GLY A 42 -20.04 -16.67 12.13
N PRO A 43 -20.34 -17.87 12.69
CA PRO A 43 -20.77 -19.06 11.92
C PRO A 43 -21.98 -18.83 11.00
N ALA A 44 -23.02 -18.15 11.50
CA ALA A 44 -24.22 -17.86 10.71
C ALA A 44 -23.93 -16.98 9.48
N ARG A 45 -23.07 -15.96 9.64
CA ARG A 45 -22.65 -15.08 8.53
C ARG A 45 -21.79 -15.83 7.53
N ARG A 46 -20.88 -16.71 8.00
CA ARG A 46 -20.05 -17.56 7.13
C ARG A 46 -20.91 -18.48 6.26
N LYS A 47 -21.95 -19.11 6.83
CA LYS A 47 -22.92 -19.92 6.08
C LYS A 47 -23.66 -19.10 5.01
N ARG A 48 -24.09 -17.88 5.34
CA ARG A 48 -24.74 -16.97 4.39
C ARG A 48 -23.81 -16.55 3.25
N ILE A 49 -22.57 -16.16 3.57
CA ILE A 49 -21.55 -15.75 2.59
C ILE A 49 -21.21 -16.91 1.65
N ALA A 50 -20.99 -18.11 2.19
CA ALA A 50 -20.73 -19.33 1.42
C ALA A 50 -21.87 -19.60 0.42
N LYS A 51 -23.12 -19.57 0.88
CA LYS A 51 -24.30 -19.74 0.01
C LYS A 51 -24.41 -18.65 -1.06
N GLY A 52 -24.14 -17.39 -0.71
CA GLY A 52 -24.23 -16.26 -1.65
C GLY A 52 -23.12 -16.22 -2.69
N SER A 53 -21.95 -16.78 -2.38
CA SER A 53 -20.77 -16.81 -3.25
C SER A 53 -20.63 -18.10 -4.05
N GLY A 54 -21.47 -19.11 -3.80
CA GLY A 54 -21.31 -20.43 -4.40
C GLY A 54 -20.07 -21.19 -3.92
N THR A 55 -19.59 -20.89 -2.71
CA THR A 55 -18.40 -21.50 -2.11
C THR A 55 -18.73 -22.26 -0.83
N SER A 56 -17.76 -23.00 -0.30
CA SER A 56 -17.86 -23.70 0.98
C SER A 56 -17.58 -22.79 2.17
N VAL A 57 -18.08 -23.16 3.35
CA VAL A 57 -17.78 -22.44 4.61
C VAL A 57 -16.28 -22.50 4.92
N GLN A 58 -15.60 -23.57 4.50
CA GLN A 58 -14.17 -23.79 4.64
C GLN A 58 -13.36 -22.78 3.83
N GLU A 59 -13.79 -22.47 2.60
CA GLU A 59 -13.16 -21.44 1.77
C GLU A 59 -13.32 -20.04 2.38
N VAL A 60 -14.51 -19.72 2.87
CA VAL A 60 -14.74 -18.46 3.62
C VAL A 60 -13.83 -18.38 4.85
N ASN A 61 -13.68 -19.48 5.60
CA ASN A 61 -12.77 -19.54 6.75
C ASN A 61 -11.31 -19.31 6.35
N ARG A 62 -10.88 -19.91 5.24
CA ARG A 62 -9.52 -19.79 4.73
C ARG A 62 -9.22 -18.34 4.36
N LEU A 63 -10.14 -17.68 3.66
CA LEU A 63 -9.99 -16.28 3.27
C LEU A 63 -9.88 -15.36 4.50
N ILE A 64 -10.75 -15.54 5.50
CA ILE A 64 -10.70 -14.72 6.72
C ILE A 64 -9.37 -14.89 7.45
N LYS A 65 -8.88 -16.13 7.59
CA LYS A 65 -7.57 -16.40 8.22
C LYS A 65 -6.40 -15.81 7.43
N GLN A 66 -6.43 -15.89 6.10
CA GLN A 66 -5.43 -15.28 5.23
C GLN A 66 -5.40 -13.76 5.42
N PHE A 67 -6.58 -13.12 5.47
CA PHE A 67 -6.69 -11.69 5.72
C PHE A 67 -6.12 -11.30 7.09
N GLU A 68 -6.43 -12.04 8.16
CA GLU A 68 -5.89 -11.80 9.49
C GLU A 68 -4.36 -11.89 9.54
N LYS A 69 -3.80 -12.91 8.88
CA LYS A 69 -2.34 -13.07 8.75
C LYS A 69 -1.72 -11.89 8.02
N THR A 70 -2.28 -11.50 6.87
CA THR A 70 -1.79 -10.36 6.09
C THR A 70 -1.88 -9.06 6.87
N LYS A 71 -3.00 -8.80 7.55
CA LYS A 71 -3.19 -7.63 8.43
C LYS A 71 -2.17 -7.59 9.56
N LEU A 72 -1.88 -8.72 10.19
CA LEU A 72 -0.86 -8.80 11.24
C LEU A 72 0.53 -8.51 10.69
N THR A 73 0.89 -9.08 9.54
CA THR A 73 2.17 -8.82 8.86
C THR A 73 2.30 -7.34 8.49
N MET A 74 1.28 -6.74 7.87
CA MET A 74 1.26 -5.32 7.52
C MET A 74 1.40 -4.41 8.75
N LYS A 75 0.72 -4.76 9.85
CA LYS A 75 0.85 -4.05 11.13
C LYS A 75 2.27 -4.16 11.71
N LYS A 76 2.90 -5.33 11.62
CA LYS A 76 4.30 -5.53 12.06
C LYS A 76 5.27 -4.72 11.21
N LEU A 77 5.09 -4.71 9.88
CA LEU A 77 5.91 -3.91 8.96
C LEU A 77 5.75 -2.40 9.24
N SER A 78 4.51 -1.92 9.39
CA SER A 78 4.22 -0.51 9.70
C SER A 78 4.77 -0.07 11.07
N ARG A 79 4.79 -0.96 12.07
CA ARG A 79 5.37 -0.65 13.39
C ARG A 79 6.90 -0.67 13.38
N ASN A 80 7.52 -1.40 12.47
CA ASN A 80 8.96 -1.53 12.42
C ASN A 80 9.58 -0.38 11.60
N ARG A 81 9.50 0.85 12.15
CA ARG A 81 10.15 2.05 11.58
C ARG A 81 11.63 1.84 11.27
N GLY A 82 12.30 0.92 11.99
CA GLY A 82 13.69 0.54 11.71
C GLY A 82 13.87 -0.17 10.37
N ALA A 83 12.94 -1.06 9.98
CA ALA A 83 12.98 -1.71 8.67
C ALA A 83 12.66 -0.71 7.54
N GLN A 84 11.72 0.20 7.77
CA GLN A 84 11.40 1.28 6.83
C GLN A 84 12.57 2.26 6.67
N ALA A 85 13.23 2.65 7.76
CA ALA A 85 14.42 3.50 7.74
C ALA A 85 15.60 2.81 7.05
N LYS A 86 15.81 1.51 7.28
CA LYS A 86 16.88 0.73 6.64
C LYS A 86 16.63 0.53 5.15
N MET A 87 15.36 0.32 4.75
CA MET A 87 14.96 0.28 3.35
C MET A 87 15.13 1.65 2.67
N MET A 88 14.76 2.74 3.35
CA MET A 88 14.95 4.10 2.85
C MET A 88 16.43 4.48 2.76
N GLN A 89 17.24 4.04 3.72
CA GLN A 89 18.70 4.19 3.70
C GLN A 89 19.36 3.37 2.59
N GLN A 90 18.83 2.19 2.27
CA GLN A 90 19.32 1.37 1.15
C GLN A 90 18.86 1.93 -0.20
N MET A 91 17.71 2.59 -0.24
CA MET A 91 17.22 3.29 -1.43
C MET A 91 17.96 4.61 -1.67
N MET A 92 18.28 5.36 -0.61
CA MET A 92 19.12 6.57 -0.65
C MET A 92 20.61 6.26 -0.77
N GLY A 93 21.06 5.10 -0.29
CA GLY A 93 22.45 4.65 -0.34
C GLY A 93 22.81 3.86 -1.60
N GLY A 94 21.82 3.26 -2.27
CA GLY A 94 21.97 2.57 -3.56
C GLY A 94 21.81 3.47 -4.78
N ALA A 95 21.32 4.70 -4.61
CA ALA A 95 21.23 5.73 -5.64
C ALA A 95 22.36 6.77 -5.52
N GLY A 96 23.57 6.33 -5.18
CA GLY A 96 24.80 7.13 -5.21
C GLY A 96 25.24 7.57 -6.62
N GLY A 97 24.31 7.71 -7.57
CA GLY A 97 24.55 8.11 -8.96
C GLY A 97 23.98 9.48 -9.34
N MET A 98 23.36 10.23 -8.42
CA MET A 98 22.83 11.57 -8.77
C MET A 98 23.17 12.66 -7.74
N GLY A 99 24.34 12.52 -7.10
CA GLY A 99 25.00 13.58 -6.33
C GLY A 99 25.55 14.74 -7.18
N GLY A 100 24.87 15.10 -8.27
CA GLY A 100 25.26 16.16 -9.20
C GLY A 100 24.62 17.53 -8.96
N LEU A 101 23.74 17.66 -7.96
CA LEU A 101 23.04 18.93 -7.66
C LEU A 101 23.21 19.43 -6.22
N GLY A 102 24.16 18.85 -5.47
CA GLY A 102 24.46 19.24 -4.09
C GLY A 102 25.58 20.28 -3.93
N GLY A 103 26.08 20.85 -5.04
CA GLY A 103 27.24 21.75 -5.06
C GLY A 103 26.95 23.21 -5.40
N MET A 104 25.70 23.61 -5.62
CA MET A 104 25.37 25.04 -5.70
C MET A 104 25.23 25.58 -4.28
N ASP A 105 26.34 26.14 -3.81
CA ASP A 105 26.38 27.03 -2.65
C ASP A 105 25.33 28.14 -2.81
N MET A 106 24.22 28.02 -2.07
CA MET A 106 23.15 29.00 -2.01
C MET A 106 23.61 30.37 -1.48
N SER A 107 24.82 30.46 -0.90
CA SER A 107 25.40 31.75 -0.52
C SER A 107 25.79 32.60 -1.74
N GLN A 108 26.07 31.97 -2.89
CA GLN A 108 26.38 32.67 -4.15
C GLN A 108 25.13 32.97 -4.99
N LEU A 109 23.98 32.36 -4.68
CA LEU A 109 22.69 32.67 -5.30
C LEU A 109 21.91 33.77 -4.55
N ALA A 110 22.52 34.42 -3.54
CA ALA A 110 21.94 35.58 -2.86
C ALA A 110 22.41 36.93 -3.46
N GLY A 111 23.39 36.92 -4.38
CA GLY A 111 24.03 38.14 -4.90
C GLY A 111 23.49 38.68 -6.23
N LYS A 112 22.55 38.00 -6.90
CA LYS A 112 21.97 38.42 -8.18
C LYS A 112 20.44 38.27 -8.20
N LEU A 113 19.77 39.01 -7.33
CA LEU A 113 18.37 39.38 -7.57
C LEU A 113 18.35 40.67 -8.41
N PRO A 114 17.78 40.68 -9.62
CA PRO A 114 17.57 41.92 -10.36
C PRO A 114 16.66 42.84 -9.54
N LYS A 115 17.12 44.07 -9.28
CA LYS A 115 16.31 45.12 -8.65
C LYS A 115 15.05 45.35 -9.48
N GLY A 116 13.88 44.93 -8.98
CA GLY A 116 12.61 45.26 -9.62
C GLY A 116 11.41 44.35 -9.37
N MET A 117 11.56 43.18 -8.75
CA MET A 117 10.42 42.27 -8.61
C MET A 117 9.62 42.54 -7.32
N LYS A 118 8.48 43.24 -7.46
CA LYS A 118 7.50 43.43 -6.38
C LYS A 118 6.84 42.09 -6.05
N LEU A 119 6.91 41.69 -4.78
CA LEU A 119 6.17 40.55 -4.24
C LEU A 119 4.65 40.85 -4.24
N PRO A 120 3.79 39.90 -4.67
CA PRO A 120 2.35 40.05 -4.54
C PRO A 120 1.93 40.01 -3.06
N LYS A 121 1.03 40.92 -2.68
CA LYS A 121 0.49 41.01 -1.33
C LYS A 121 -0.45 39.81 -1.07
N GLY A 122 -0.18 39.03 -0.02
CA GLY A 122 -1.15 38.03 0.45
C GLY A 122 -0.64 36.77 1.15
N PHE A 123 0.63 36.66 1.52
CA PHE A 123 1.13 35.50 2.29
C PHE A 123 1.71 35.96 3.63
N HIS A 124 0.99 35.67 4.71
CA HIS A 124 1.49 35.72 6.08
C HIS A 124 1.38 34.30 6.66
N PHE A 125 2.44 33.84 7.33
CA PHE A 125 2.45 32.61 8.13
C PHE A 125 1.61 32.77 9.40
#